data_AF-A0A840PSZ9-F1
#
_entry.id   AF-A0A840PSZ9-F1
#
_cell.length_a   1.000
_cell.length_b   1.000
_cell.length_c   1.000
_cell.angle_alpha   90.00
_cell.angle_beta   90.00
_cell.angle_gamma   90.00
#
_symmetry.space_group_name_H-M   'P 1'
#
loop_
_entity.id
_entity.type
_entity.pdbx_description
1 polymer ?
#
loop_
_entity_poly.entity_id
_entity_poly.type
_entity_poly.pdbx_seq_one_letter_code
_entity_poly.pdbx_strand_id
1 'polypeptide(L)'
;MDWSRSKTIFIIVFLILDVFLFSLYLNRHIEAQQVKVSGGKTIESRLKDDQITFNLLPNIESAPYISAKVQDFSAENLQLKNYQQMTIENNNKLIVTLDEPVKLRNVKEKSSFNEFVRNNVYNGSSYVVWKINEDERTAIFFQKFEDKTIYYNIHGIVTIYWNEDLEVTRYEQTMLNDFEKFEEEESLLPPYQIIQILYSRDLLKPRSHITEIKLGYSTLVQLTQTQVFVPTWKVSVKDADGTEEEFFVNAVEGKIIDVQSDLTVDEDETDELELLRELEEE
;
A
#
# COMPACT_ATOMS: atom_id res chain seq x y z
N MET A 1 -4.67 -44.15 33.16
CA MET A 1 -5.02 -43.17 32.11
C MET A 1 -4.50 -43.72 30.80
N ASP A 2 -5.39 -44.08 29.87
CA ASP A 2 -5.05 -44.84 28.66
C ASP A 2 -4.31 -43.94 27.65
N TRP A 3 -3.00 -43.84 27.84
CA TRP A 3 -2.09 -43.02 27.04
C TRP A 3 -2.11 -43.34 25.54
N SER A 4 -2.47 -44.57 25.16
CA SER A 4 -2.68 -44.96 23.76
C SER A 4 -3.95 -44.36 23.14
N ARG A 5 -5.01 -44.15 23.93
CA ARG A 5 -6.26 -43.54 23.47
C ARG A 5 -6.10 -42.05 23.24
N SER A 6 -5.44 -41.34 24.15
CA SER A 6 -5.16 -39.90 23.99
C SER A 6 -4.26 -39.60 22.78
N LYS A 7 -3.25 -40.44 22.50
CA LYS A 7 -2.41 -40.31 21.29
C LYS A 7 -3.17 -40.48 19.99
N THR A 8 -4.09 -41.46 19.95
CA THR A 8 -4.88 -41.74 18.75
C THR A 8 -5.85 -40.59 18.45
N ILE A 9 -6.45 -40.00 19.49
CA ILE A 9 -7.31 -38.82 19.35
C ILE A 9 -6.51 -37.63 18.81
N PHE A 10 -5.29 -37.40 19.33
CA PHE A 10 -4.44 -36.28 18.87
C PHE A 10 -4.08 -36.40 17.38
N ILE A 11 -3.74 -37.62 16.92
CA ILE A 11 -3.44 -37.88 15.51
C ILE A 11 -4.67 -37.63 14.62
N ILE A 12 -5.86 -38.03 15.06
CA ILE A 12 -7.10 -37.83 14.30
C ILE A 12 -7.46 -36.34 14.22
N VAL A 13 -7.33 -35.61 15.33
CA VAL A 13 -7.61 -34.17 15.36
C VAL A 13 -6.65 -33.40 14.45
N PHE A 14 -5.35 -33.72 14.52
CA PHE A 14 -4.35 -33.10 13.66
C PHE A 14 -4.61 -33.39 12.17
N LEU A 15 -5.00 -34.62 11.83
CA LEU A 15 -5.34 -35.00 10.46
C LEU A 15 -6.59 -34.26 9.94
N ILE A 16 -7.61 -34.06 10.78
CA ILE A 16 -8.79 -33.27 10.40
C ILE A 16 -8.40 -31.81 10.14
N LEU A 17 -7.53 -31.25 10.98
CA LEU A 17 -7.02 -29.88 10.82
C LEU A 17 -6.15 -29.74 9.56
N ASP A 18 -5.28 -30.71 9.27
CA ASP A 18 -4.47 -30.73 8.04
C ASP A 18 -5.35 -30.82 6.79
N VAL A 19 -6.39 -31.66 6.79
CA VAL A 19 -7.34 -31.75 5.68
C VAL A 19 -8.14 -30.46 5.52
N PHE A 20 -8.52 -29.82 6.64
CA PHE A 20 -9.21 -28.53 6.62
C PHE A 20 -8.31 -27.42 6.07
N LEU A 21 -7.05 -27.33 6.53
CA LEU A 21 -6.05 -26.40 6.00
C LEU A 21 -5.76 -26.65 4.52
N PHE A 22 -5.63 -27.91 4.12
CA PHE A 22 -5.44 -28.28 2.72
C PHE A 22 -6.67 -27.91 1.87
N SER A 23 -7.87 -28.07 2.40
CA SER A 23 -9.12 -27.62 1.77
C SER A 23 -9.15 -26.10 1.61
N LEU A 24 -8.74 -25.34 2.64
CA LEU A 24 -8.62 -23.88 2.55
C LEU A 24 -7.55 -23.44 1.55
N TYR A 25 -6.40 -24.11 1.55
CA TYR A 25 -5.31 -23.88 0.60
C TYR A 25 -5.77 -24.10 -0.84
N LEU A 26 -6.43 -25.24 -1.11
CA LEU A 26 -7.03 -25.51 -2.42
C LEU A 26 -8.11 -24.48 -2.76
N ASN A 27 -8.98 -24.10 -1.82
CA ASN A 27 -10.03 -23.13 -2.11
C ASN A 27 -9.46 -21.73 -2.41
N ARG A 28 -8.37 -21.32 -1.76
CA ARG A 28 -7.66 -20.07 -2.07
C ARG A 28 -7.04 -20.09 -3.47
N HIS A 29 -6.41 -21.21 -3.86
CA HIS A 29 -5.89 -21.40 -5.22
C HIS A 29 -6.99 -21.51 -6.27
N ILE A 30 -8.11 -22.15 -5.94
CA ILE A 30 -9.27 -22.33 -6.82
C ILE A 30 -10.08 -21.04 -6.94
N GLU A 31 -10.23 -20.21 -5.91
CA GLU A 31 -10.87 -18.89 -6.04
C GLU A 31 -10.05 -17.93 -6.90
N ALA A 32 -8.71 -18.02 -6.84
CA ALA A 32 -7.82 -17.29 -7.73
C ALA A 32 -7.84 -17.82 -9.19
N GLN A 33 -8.06 -19.13 -9.40
CA GLN A 33 -8.02 -19.76 -10.74
C GLN A 33 -9.38 -20.11 -11.36
N GLN A 34 -10.45 -20.16 -10.60
CA GLN A 34 -11.79 -20.56 -11.02
C GLN A 34 -12.81 -19.46 -10.73
N VAL A 35 -12.71 -18.39 -11.51
CA VAL A 35 -13.91 -17.66 -11.93
C VAL A 35 -14.78 -18.68 -12.68
N LYS A 36 -15.78 -19.25 -11.99
CA LYS A 36 -16.76 -20.17 -12.58
C LYS A 36 -17.37 -19.52 -13.82
N VAL A 37 -16.98 -20.02 -14.99
CA VAL A 37 -17.56 -19.68 -16.29
C VAL A 37 -18.96 -20.25 -16.35
N SER A 38 -19.93 -19.50 -15.79
CA SER A 38 -21.32 -19.68 -16.19
C SER A 38 -21.51 -18.92 -17.51
N GLY A 39 -21.65 -19.68 -18.60
CA GLY A 39 -21.98 -19.16 -19.93
C GLY A 39 -20.79 -18.88 -20.86
N GLY A 40 -20.38 -19.90 -21.62
CA GLY A 40 -20.01 -19.91 -23.05
C GLY A 40 -18.95 -18.97 -23.66
N LYS A 41 -18.54 -17.88 -23.00
CA LYS A 41 -17.56 -16.90 -23.53
C LYS A 41 -16.39 -16.74 -22.56
N THR A 42 -15.18 -16.71 -23.11
CA THR A 42 -13.95 -16.45 -22.35
C THR A 42 -13.93 -14.99 -21.85
N ILE A 43 -13.15 -14.70 -20.80
CA ILE A 43 -13.10 -13.35 -20.21
C ILE A 43 -12.60 -12.33 -21.24
N GLU A 44 -11.69 -12.72 -22.14
CA GLU A 44 -11.21 -11.89 -23.26
C GLU A 44 -12.37 -11.38 -24.11
N SER A 45 -13.31 -12.27 -24.46
CA SER A 45 -14.46 -11.93 -25.27
C SER A 45 -15.40 -10.99 -24.52
N ARG A 46 -15.54 -11.15 -23.20
CA ARG A 46 -16.42 -10.33 -22.38
C ARG A 46 -15.85 -8.92 -22.19
N LEU A 47 -14.56 -8.80 -21.89
CA LEU A 47 -13.85 -7.50 -21.86
C LEU A 47 -13.99 -6.74 -23.19
N LYS A 48 -13.90 -7.46 -24.31
CA LYS A 48 -14.10 -6.88 -25.64
C LYS A 48 -15.54 -6.48 -25.92
N ASP A 49 -16.51 -7.31 -25.54
CA ASP A 49 -17.94 -7.01 -25.67
C ASP A 49 -18.31 -5.74 -24.86
N ASP A 50 -17.74 -5.61 -23.67
CA ASP A 50 -17.90 -4.45 -22.79
C ASP A 50 -17.02 -3.26 -23.18
N GLN A 51 -16.22 -3.37 -24.25
CA GLN A 51 -15.33 -2.31 -24.76
C GLN A 51 -14.33 -1.80 -23.71
N ILE A 52 -13.89 -2.69 -22.80
CA ILE A 52 -12.87 -2.36 -21.81
C ILE A 52 -11.50 -2.41 -22.50
N THR A 53 -10.73 -1.35 -22.34
CA THR A 53 -9.41 -1.21 -22.97
C THR A 53 -8.35 -0.95 -21.92
N PHE A 54 -7.09 -1.23 -22.24
CA PHE A 54 -5.96 -1.04 -21.32
C PHE A 54 -4.70 -0.66 -22.09
N ASN A 55 -3.83 0.10 -21.44
CA ASN A 55 -2.50 0.44 -21.96
C ASN A 55 -1.53 -0.73 -21.89
N LEU A 56 -0.28 -0.51 -22.28
CA LEU A 56 0.76 -1.54 -22.20
C LEU A 56 0.89 -2.04 -20.76
N LEU A 57 0.77 -3.36 -20.59
CA LEU A 57 0.89 -4.02 -19.30
C LEU A 57 2.37 -4.17 -18.92
N PRO A 58 2.75 -3.94 -17.65
CA PRO A 58 4.11 -4.18 -17.20
C PRO A 58 4.43 -5.68 -17.25
N ASN A 59 5.70 -6.02 -17.46
CA ASN A 59 6.17 -7.40 -17.39
C ASN A 59 7.05 -7.58 -16.15
N ILE A 60 6.44 -7.94 -15.03
CA ILE A 60 7.12 -8.20 -13.76
C ILE A 60 6.60 -9.55 -13.25
N GLU A 61 7.51 -10.51 -13.10
CA GLU A 61 7.17 -11.91 -12.78
C GLU A 61 7.32 -12.23 -11.29
N SER A 62 8.20 -11.52 -10.59
CA SER A 62 8.47 -11.74 -9.17
C SER A 62 8.74 -10.43 -8.42
N ALA A 63 8.44 -10.44 -7.12
CA ALA A 63 8.91 -9.43 -6.18
C ALA A 63 8.93 -9.99 -4.75
N PRO A 64 9.87 -9.57 -3.89
CA PRO A 64 9.90 -10.00 -2.50
C PRO A 64 8.91 -9.22 -1.66
N TYR A 65 8.48 -9.81 -0.54
CA TYR A 65 8.02 -9.05 0.61
C TYR A 65 9.15 -8.16 1.15
N ILE A 66 8.78 -7.04 1.75
CA ILE A 66 9.74 -6.16 2.38
C ILE A 66 9.30 -5.83 3.81
N SER A 67 10.25 -5.58 4.69
CA SER A 67 10.02 -4.94 5.98
C SER A 67 10.67 -3.57 6.01
N ALA A 68 10.17 -2.71 6.87
CA ALA A 68 10.80 -1.44 7.21
C ALA A 68 10.50 -1.10 8.67
N LYS A 69 11.32 -0.26 9.27
CA LYS A 69 11.07 0.25 10.62
C LYS A 69 10.49 1.65 10.57
N VAL A 70 9.65 1.98 11.54
CA VAL A 70 9.16 3.34 11.74
C VAL A 70 10.32 4.19 12.25
N GLN A 71 10.65 5.28 11.56
CA GLN A 71 11.72 6.19 11.96
C GLN A 71 11.35 6.87 13.28
N ASP A 72 12.23 6.72 14.27
CA ASP A 72 12.23 7.56 15.46
C ASP A 72 13.02 8.86 15.15
N PHE A 73 12.32 9.98 15.09
CA PHE A 73 12.90 11.31 14.88
C PHE A 73 13.56 11.88 16.14
N SER A 74 13.24 11.37 17.33
CA SER A 74 13.83 11.84 18.60
C SER A 74 15.28 11.40 18.80
N ALA A 75 15.64 10.24 18.21
CA ALA A 75 16.98 9.70 18.21
C ALA A 75 17.86 10.23 17.06
N GLU A 76 17.28 10.93 16.08
CA GLU A 76 17.93 11.34 14.85
C GLU A 76 18.54 12.74 14.93
N ASN A 77 19.70 12.94 14.30
CA ASN A 77 20.28 14.28 14.19
C ASN A 77 19.76 15.00 12.94
N LEU A 78 18.61 15.66 13.08
CA LEU A 78 17.92 16.32 11.98
C LEU A 78 18.64 17.62 11.55
N GLN A 79 19.44 17.53 10.47
CA GLN A 79 20.15 18.67 9.89
C GLN A 79 19.26 19.51 8.95
N LEU A 80 18.14 20.00 9.45
CA LEU A 80 17.24 20.89 8.69
C LEU A 80 17.78 22.33 8.72
N LYS A 81 17.77 23.01 7.57
CA LYS A 81 18.38 24.35 7.42
C LYS A 81 17.40 25.52 7.53
N ASN A 82 16.13 25.31 7.14
CA ASN A 82 15.10 26.34 7.10
C ASN A 82 13.93 25.94 8.02
N TYR A 83 14.05 26.18 9.31
CA TYR A 83 12.97 25.94 10.26
C TYR A 83 12.95 27.02 11.36
N GLN A 84 11.75 27.51 11.67
CA GLN A 84 11.50 28.37 12.82
C GLN A 84 11.18 27.54 14.06
N GLN A 85 10.36 26.51 13.86
CA GLN A 85 9.91 25.60 14.91
C GLN A 85 9.89 24.17 14.37
N MET A 86 10.37 23.26 15.20
CA MET A 86 10.37 21.83 14.96
C MET A 86 9.76 21.14 16.18
N THR A 87 8.84 20.21 15.95
CA THR A 87 8.20 19.42 17.00
C THR A 87 8.12 17.99 16.55
N ILE A 88 8.37 17.07 17.50
CA ILE A 88 8.26 15.64 17.27
C ILE A 88 7.09 15.15 18.13
N GLU A 89 6.09 14.57 17.47
CA GLU A 89 4.93 13.93 18.11
C GLU A 89 5.13 12.40 18.06
N ASN A 90 4.79 11.71 19.16
CA ASN A 90 4.86 10.25 19.30
C ASN A 90 6.20 9.62 18.84
N ASN A 91 7.29 10.37 18.93
CA ASN A 91 8.64 10.04 18.44
C ASN A 91 8.76 9.82 16.90
N ASN A 92 7.68 9.56 16.18
CA ASN A 92 7.69 9.13 14.78
C ASN A 92 7.12 10.15 13.78
N LYS A 93 6.57 11.27 14.26
CA LYS A 93 5.99 12.32 13.43
C LYS A 93 6.72 13.63 13.62
N LEU A 94 7.37 14.09 12.57
CA LEU A 94 8.08 15.35 12.51
C LEU A 94 7.18 16.45 11.95
N ILE A 95 7.01 17.53 12.71
CA ILE A 95 6.25 18.72 12.32
C ILE A 95 7.21 19.90 12.23
N VAL A 96 7.26 20.54 11.07
CA VAL A 96 8.20 21.64 10.81
C VAL A 96 7.46 22.85 10.27
N THR A 97 7.63 23.97 10.95
CA THR A 97 7.25 25.31 10.46
C THR A 97 8.50 25.99 9.93
N LEU A 98 8.45 26.47 8.68
CA LEU A 98 9.59 27.10 8.02
C LEU A 98 9.83 28.51 8.58
N ASP A 99 11.09 28.93 8.62
CA ASP A 99 11.48 30.31 9.01
C ASP A 99 11.21 31.28 7.86
N GLU A 100 11.69 30.93 6.67
CA GLU A 100 11.34 31.61 5.43
C GLU A 100 10.37 30.73 4.60
N PRO A 101 9.11 31.17 4.37
CA PRO A 101 8.17 30.48 3.50
C PRO A 101 8.74 30.26 2.10
N VAL A 102 8.50 29.09 1.51
CA VAL A 102 9.08 28.73 0.20
C VAL A 102 8.00 28.77 -0.87
N LYS A 103 8.13 29.69 -1.81
CA LYS A 103 7.17 29.87 -2.92
C LYS A 103 7.17 28.67 -3.89
N LEU A 104 5.99 28.11 -4.12
CA LEU A 104 5.75 27.13 -5.17
C LEU A 104 5.70 27.83 -6.54
N ARG A 105 6.31 27.22 -7.55
CA ARG A 105 6.31 27.75 -8.92
C ARG A 105 4.93 27.64 -9.56
N ASN A 106 4.28 26.50 -9.36
CA ASN A 106 2.97 26.21 -9.92
C ASN A 106 2.28 25.11 -9.09
N VAL A 107 1.15 25.42 -8.48
CA VAL A 107 0.36 24.47 -7.69
C VAL A 107 -0.40 23.42 -8.52
N LYS A 108 -0.39 23.56 -9.85
CA LYS A 108 -0.96 22.57 -10.78
C LYS A 108 0.06 21.54 -11.25
N GLU A 109 1.34 21.77 -10.98
CA GLU A 109 2.42 20.92 -11.47
C GLU A 109 3.05 20.12 -10.33
N LYS A 110 2.96 18.79 -10.43
CA LYS A 110 3.62 17.82 -9.54
C LYS A 110 5.13 18.08 -9.36
N SER A 111 5.79 18.63 -10.38
CA SER A 111 7.23 18.98 -10.34
C SER A 111 7.57 20.04 -9.29
N SER A 112 6.71 21.06 -9.11
CA SER A 112 6.93 22.14 -8.13
C SER A 112 6.95 21.59 -6.70
N PHE A 113 6.05 20.66 -6.42
CA PHE A 113 5.91 19.95 -5.15
C PHE A 113 7.11 19.04 -4.86
N ASN A 114 7.52 18.25 -5.86
CA ASN A 114 8.70 17.38 -5.74
C ASN A 114 9.99 18.17 -5.49
N GLU A 115 10.14 19.35 -6.11
CA GLU A 115 11.31 20.21 -5.88
C GLU A 115 11.35 20.74 -4.45
N PHE A 116 10.21 21.19 -3.92
CA PHE A 116 10.11 21.64 -2.53
C PHE A 116 10.52 20.53 -1.56
N VAL A 117 9.89 19.35 -1.67
CA VAL A 117 10.12 18.24 -0.75
C VAL A 117 11.57 17.78 -0.80
N ARG A 118 12.15 17.60 -1.98
CA ARG A 118 13.55 17.20 -2.14
C ARG A 118 14.54 18.14 -1.44
N ASN A 119 14.27 19.44 -1.43
CA ASN A 119 15.21 20.45 -0.96
C ASN A 119 15.01 20.84 0.52
N ASN A 120 13.80 20.67 1.06
CA ASN A 120 13.43 21.22 2.38
C ASN A 120 13.01 20.15 3.39
N VAL A 121 12.66 18.94 2.95
CA VAL A 121 12.19 17.85 3.82
C VAL A 121 13.32 16.85 4.05
N TYR A 122 13.43 16.32 5.26
CA TYR A 122 14.43 15.32 5.61
C TYR A 122 14.27 14.09 4.69
N ASN A 123 15.33 13.68 4.00
CA ASN A 123 15.29 12.60 3.02
C ASN A 123 14.15 12.73 1.97
N GLY A 124 13.79 13.97 1.59
CA GLY A 124 12.65 14.25 0.71
C GLY A 124 12.68 13.56 -0.67
N SER A 125 13.87 13.18 -1.17
CA SER A 125 14.00 12.41 -2.42
C SER A 125 13.33 11.03 -2.38
N SER A 126 13.05 10.51 -1.19
CA SER A 126 12.37 9.24 -0.95
C SER A 126 10.85 9.32 -1.05
N TYR A 127 10.29 10.48 -1.41
CA TYR A 127 8.84 10.68 -1.51
C TYR A 127 8.43 11.06 -2.93
N VAL A 128 7.20 10.71 -3.29
CA VAL A 128 6.57 11.08 -4.55
C VAL A 128 5.19 11.67 -4.30
N VAL A 129 4.86 12.76 -4.99
CA VAL A 129 3.55 13.39 -4.87
C VAL A 129 2.44 12.43 -5.28
N TRP A 130 1.51 12.24 -4.35
CA TRP A 130 0.34 11.38 -4.52
C TRP A 130 -0.88 12.21 -4.91
N LYS A 131 -1.25 13.18 -4.07
CA LYS A 131 -2.45 13.99 -4.20
C LYS A 131 -2.14 15.46 -3.92
N ILE A 132 -2.76 16.35 -4.69
CA ILE A 132 -2.74 17.80 -4.48
C ILE A 132 -4.19 18.23 -4.28
N ASN A 133 -4.46 18.94 -3.20
CA ASN A 133 -5.77 19.54 -2.92
C ASN A 133 -5.59 21.07 -2.88
N GLU A 134 -6.00 21.74 -3.97
CA GLU A 134 -5.90 23.20 -4.08
C GLU A 134 -6.83 23.92 -3.09
N ASP A 135 -8.01 23.36 -2.81
CA ASP A 135 -9.01 23.96 -1.92
C ASP A 135 -8.56 23.93 -0.46
N GLU A 136 -7.99 22.80 -0.02
CA GLU A 136 -7.42 22.65 1.32
C GLU A 136 -6.00 23.23 1.44
N ARG A 137 -5.38 23.58 0.31
CA ARG A 137 -3.97 24.00 0.19
C ARG A 137 -3.00 22.99 0.81
N THR A 138 -3.23 21.72 0.50
CA THR A 138 -2.42 20.59 0.97
C THR A 138 -1.94 19.71 -0.19
N ALA A 139 -0.75 19.12 -0.03
CA ALA A 139 -0.28 18.10 -0.94
C ALA A 139 0.34 16.96 -0.14
N ILE A 140 -0.07 15.74 -0.50
CA ILE A 140 0.30 14.50 0.16
C ILE A 140 1.29 13.77 -0.74
N PHE A 141 2.34 13.26 -0.13
CA PHE A 141 3.37 12.48 -0.77
C PHE A 141 3.50 11.15 -0.06
N PHE A 142 3.69 10.09 -0.85
CA PHE A 142 3.96 8.76 -0.33
C PHE A 142 5.44 8.44 -0.47
N GLN A 143 5.97 7.77 0.53
CA GLN A 143 7.32 7.26 0.49
C GLN A 143 7.44 6.16 -0.58
N LYS A 144 8.61 6.06 -1.18
CA LYS A 144 8.97 5.00 -2.11
C LYS A 144 10.14 4.20 -1.58
N PHE A 145 10.10 2.91 -1.85
CA PHE A 145 11.23 2.01 -1.73
C PHE A 145 11.75 1.72 -3.15
N GLU A 146 13.01 2.07 -3.41
CA GLU A 146 13.57 2.11 -4.77
C GLU A 146 12.70 3.02 -5.67
N ASP A 147 11.99 2.43 -6.64
CA ASP A 147 11.07 3.11 -7.56
C ASP A 147 9.59 2.71 -7.35
N LYS A 148 9.31 1.96 -6.27
CA LYS A 148 7.98 1.44 -5.93
C LYS A 148 7.38 2.23 -4.77
N THR A 149 6.16 2.74 -4.97
CA THR A 149 5.45 3.51 -3.94
C THR A 149 4.95 2.58 -2.84
N ILE A 150 5.07 3.02 -1.58
CA ILE A 150 4.36 2.45 -0.44
C ILE A 150 2.98 3.10 -0.38
N TYR A 151 1.93 2.34 -0.60
CA TYR A 151 0.55 2.83 -0.70
C TYR A 151 -0.08 2.97 0.69
N TYR A 152 -0.56 4.18 0.99
CA TYR A 152 -1.43 4.51 2.12
C TYR A 152 -0.93 4.04 3.51
N ASN A 153 0.38 4.02 3.74
CA ASN A 153 0.94 3.72 5.06
C ASN A 153 1.22 5.02 5.84
N ILE A 154 0.61 5.20 7.01
CA ILE A 154 0.72 6.43 7.83
C ILE A 154 2.15 6.76 8.25
N HIS A 155 3.06 5.78 8.31
CA HIS A 155 4.44 5.99 8.71
C HIS A 155 5.36 6.39 7.55
N GLY A 156 4.85 6.52 6.33
CA GLY A 156 5.63 6.89 5.13
C GLY A 156 5.03 8.06 4.35
N ILE A 157 4.57 9.11 5.03
CA ILE A 157 3.84 10.23 4.41
C ILE A 157 4.52 11.56 4.67
N VAL A 158 4.51 12.44 3.66
CA VAL A 158 4.74 13.87 3.85
C VAL A 158 3.48 14.63 3.44
N THR A 159 3.03 15.53 4.30
CA THR A 159 1.94 16.47 3.99
C THR A 159 2.50 17.88 4.08
N ILE A 160 2.42 18.63 2.98
CA ILE A 160 2.83 20.04 2.96
C ILE A 160 1.61 20.96 2.93
N TYR A 161 1.75 22.14 3.53
CA TYR A 161 0.70 23.15 3.64
C TYR A 161 1.20 24.50 3.11
N TRP A 162 0.41 25.18 2.27
CA TRP A 162 0.77 26.50 1.74
C TRP A 162 -0.28 27.57 2.00
N ASN A 163 0.16 28.83 1.95
CA ASN A 163 -0.68 30.02 2.13
C ASN A 163 -1.32 30.50 0.81
N GLU A 164 -2.08 31.59 0.86
CA GLU A 164 -2.74 32.17 -0.32
C GLU A 164 -1.76 32.73 -1.36
N ASP A 165 -0.54 33.06 -0.95
CA ASP A 165 0.55 33.53 -1.81
C ASP A 165 1.33 32.38 -2.49
N LEU A 166 0.85 31.13 -2.32
CA LEU A 166 1.43 29.89 -2.82
C LEU A 166 2.80 29.56 -2.19
N GLU A 167 3.01 29.97 -0.95
CA GLU A 167 4.23 29.71 -0.20
C GLU A 167 4.00 28.60 0.83
N VAL A 168 4.84 27.57 0.79
CA VAL A 168 4.82 26.52 1.80
C VAL A 168 5.29 27.12 3.12
N THR A 169 4.49 26.93 4.17
CA THR A 169 4.77 27.46 5.51
C THR A 169 5.05 26.35 6.52
N ARG A 170 4.48 25.16 6.29
CA ARG A 170 4.56 24.03 7.21
C ARG A 170 4.55 22.71 6.44
N TYR A 171 5.22 21.70 7.00
CA TYR A 171 5.02 20.32 6.60
C TYR A 171 5.00 19.37 7.80
N GLU A 172 4.37 18.23 7.60
CA GLU A 172 4.40 17.07 8.47
C GLU A 172 5.07 15.92 7.74
N GLN A 173 5.86 15.13 8.46
CA GLN A 173 6.60 14.01 7.91
C GLN A 173 6.58 12.82 8.87
N THR A 174 6.22 11.67 8.33
CA THR A 174 6.55 10.35 8.88
C THR A 174 7.48 9.64 7.90
N MET A 175 8.36 8.80 8.42
CA MET A 175 9.34 8.09 7.58
C MET A 175 9.49 6.63 8.01
N LEU A 176 9.63 5.77 7.02
CA LEU A 176 10.12 4.41 7.17
C LEU A 176 11.63 4.38 6.87
N ASN A 177 12.39 3.62 7.64
CA ASN A 177 13.82 3.39 7.44
C ASN A 177 14.12 1.88 7.48
N ASP A 178 15.40 1.52 7.38
CA ASP A 178 15.87 0.13 7.50
C ASP A 178 15.07 -0.86 6.64
N PHE A 179 14.85 -0.52 5.36
CA PHE A 179 14.14 -1.40 4.44
C PHE A 179 14.95 -2.67 4.18
N GLU A 180 14.34 -3.82 4.41
CA GLU A 180 14.91 -5.15 4.16
C GLU A 180 14.02 -5.93 3.21
N LYS A 181 14.64 -6.66 2.27
CA LYS A 181 13.93 -7.58 1.38
C LYS A 181 13.99 -8.97 1.97
N PHE A 182 12.87 -9.69 1.94
CA PHE A 182 12.85 -11.08 2.33
C PHE A 182 13.62 -11.90 1.29
N GLU A 183 14.31 -12.97 1.71
CA GLU A 183 15.18 -13.74 0.82
C GLU A 183 14.42 -14.42 -0.32
N GLU A 184 13.18 -14.84 -0.06
CA GLU A 184 12.32 -15.49 -1.04
C GLU A 184 11.54 -14.45 -1.84
N GLU A 185 11.71 -14.49 -3.16
CA GLU A 185 10.85 -13.73 -4.08
C GLU A 185 9.58 -14.52 -4.39
N GLU A 186 8.44 -13.84 -4.30
CA GLU A 186 7.16 -14.42 -4.66
C GLU A 186 6.89 -14.27 -6.15
N SER A 187 6.26 -15.29 -6.74
CA SER A 187 5.73 -15.18 -8.09
C SER A 187 4.48 -14.31 -8.09
N LEU A 188 4.46 -13.30 -8.96
CA LEU A 188 3.35 -12.36 -9.06
C LEU A 188 2.33 -12.84 -10.10
N LEU A 189 1.06 -12.64 -9.79
CA LEU A 189 -0.02 -12.73 -10.76
C LEU A 189 0.24 -11.70 -11.86
N PRO A 190 0.24 -12.11 -13.14
CA PRO A 190 0.47 -11.20 -14.24
C PRO A 190 -0.66 -10.16 -14.31
N PRO A 191 -0.38 -8.92 -14.77
CA PRO A 191 -1.39 -7.85 -14.79
C PRO A 191 -2.69 -8.22 -15.50
N TYR A 192 -2.62 -9.09 -16.51
CA TYR A 192 -3.81 -9.58 -17.19
C TYR A 192 -4.76 -10.36 -16.25
N GLN A 193 -4.24 -11.20 -15.36
CA GLN A 193 -5.05 -11.89 -14.35
C GLN A 193 -5.65 -10.90 -13.34
N ILE A 194 -4.93 -9.83 -13.00
CA ILE A 194 -5.46 -8.74 -12.14
C ILE A 194 -6.68 -8.08 -12.78
N ILE A 195 -6.62 -7.81 -14.09
CA ILE A 195 -7.76 -7.26 -14.84
C ILE A 195 -8.95 -8.23 -14.78
N GLN A 196 -8.70 -9.54 -14.94
CA GLN A 196 -9.75 -10.56 -14.86
C GLN A 196 -10.41 -10.60 -13.47
N ILE A 197 -9.62 -10.50 -12.40
CA ILE A 197 -10.11 -10.43 -11.01
C ILE A 197 -11.02 -9.21 -10.83
N LEU A 198 -10.56 -8.02 -11.20
CA LEU A 198 -11.34 -6.78 -11.08
C LEU A 198 -12.64 -6.85 -11.90
N TYR A 199 -12.57 -7.35 -13.13
CA TYR A 199 -13.73 -7.54 -13.98
C TYR A 199 -14.75 -8.52 -13.38
N SER A 200 -14.28 -9.67 -12.86
CA SER A 200 -15.15 -10.68 -12.25
C SER A 200 -15.86 -10.22 -10.98
N ARG A 201 -15.38 -9.14 -10.36
CA ARG A 201 -15.98 -8.50 -9.18
C ARG A 201 -16.81 -7.27 -9.53
N ASP A 202 -17.13 -7.08 -10.82
CA ASP A 202 -17.91 -5.97 -11.35
C ASP A 202 -17.31 -4.58 -11.05
N LEU A 203 -15.99 -4.51 -10.83
CA LEU A 203 -15.28 -3.26 -10.55
C LEU A 203 -14.84 -2.52 -11.82
N LEU A 204 -14.83 -3.21 -12.96
CA LEU A 204 -14.56 -2.59 -14.26
C LEU A 204 -15.88 -2.39 -15.01
N LYS A 205 -16.38 -1.16 -15.00
CA LYS A 205 -17.61 -0.78 -15.73
C LYS A 205 -17.41 -0.91 -17.25
N PRO A 206 -18.46 -1.18 -18.04
CA PRO A 206 -18.37 -1.17 -19.50
C PRO A 206 -17.85 0.18 -20.04
N ARG A 207 -17.06 0.12 -21.11
CA ARG A 207 -16.38 1.26 -21.77
C ARG A 207 -15.34 1.96 -20.89
N SER A 208 -14.89 1.32 -19.82
CA SER A 208 -13.76 1.81 -19.03
C SER A 208 -12.43 1.61 -19.75
N HIS A 209 -11.46 2.45 -19.38
CA HIS A 209 -10.09 2.40 -19.88
C HIS A 209 -9.11 2.33 -18.71
N ILE A 210 -8.34 1.24 -18.63
CA ILE A 210 -7.29 1.07 -17.63
C ILE A 210 -6.07 1.88 -18.09
N THR A 211 -5.83 2.99 -17.40
CA THR A 211 -4.82 3.99 -17.75
C THR A 211 -3.42 3.56 -17.32
N GLU A 212 -3.30 2.92 -16.17
CA GLU A 212 -2.02 2.50 -15.59
C GLU A 212 -2.19 1.23 -14.75
N ILE A 213 -1.23 0.31 -14.86
CA ILE A 213 -1.03 -0.75 -13.87
C ILE A 213 0.42 -0.63 -13.38
N LYS A 214 0.59 -0.40 -12.08
CA LYS A 214 1.92 -0.17 -11.49
C LYS A 214 2.10 -1.00 -10.24
N LEU A 215 3.29 -1.59 -10.10
CA LEU A 215 3.68 -2.31 -8.90
C LEU A 215 4.13 -1.33 -7.82
N GLY A 216 3.61 -1.53 -6.61
CA GLY A 216 4.05 -0.89 -5.37
C GLY A 216 3.91 -1.86 -4.22
N TYR A 217 3.76 -1.33 -3.02
CA TYR A 217 3.67 -2.11 -1.79
C TYR A 217 2.53 -1.57 -0.92
N SER A 218 1.75 -2.47 -0.33
CA SER A 218 0.76 -2.09 0.69
C SER A 218 1.12 -2.78 1.99
N THR A 219 0.66 -2.22 3.09
CA THR A 219 0.86 -2.81 4.42
C THR A 219 0.18 -4.17 4.49
N LEU A 220 0.92 -5.19 4.95
CA LEU A 220 0.38 -6.52 5.24
C LEU A 220 0.13 -6.67 6.73
N VAL A 221 1.11 -6.27 7.54
CA VAL A 221 1.06 -6.29 9.01
C VAL A 221 1.71 -5.01 9.53
N GLN A 222 1.01 -4.34 10.44
CA GLN A 222 1.52 -3.23 11.22
C GLN A 222 1.93 -3.78 12.58
N LEU A 223 3.22 -3.73 12.91
CA LEU A 223 3.69 -3.87 14.29
C LEU A 223 4.18 -2.50 14.74
N THR A 224 4.18 -2.25 16.05
CA THR A 224 4.49 -0.96 16.68
C THR A 224 5.74 -0.27 16.10
N GLN A 225 6.82 -1.02 15.83
CA GLN A 225 8.04 -0.47 15.25
C GLN A 225 8.42 -1.02 13.87
N THR A 226 7.89 -2.17 13.48
CA THR A 226 8.25 -2.84 12.22
C THR A 226 7.02 -3.08 11.37
N GLN A 227 7.11 -2.70 10.11
CA GLN A 227 6.02 -2.78 9.15
C GLN A 227 6.41 -3.81 8.10
N VAL A 228 5.49 -4.73 7.78
CA VAL A 228 5.69 -5.72 6.71
C VAL A 228 4.79 -5.36 5.55
N PHE A 229 5.34 -5.38 4.33
CA PHE A 229 4.63 -4.96 3.12
C PHE A 229 4.60 -6.05 2.08
N VAL A 230 3.46 -6.11 1.38
CA VAL A 230 3.20 -7.07 0.30
C VAL A 230 3.23 -6.39 -1.06
N PRO A 231 3.87 -6.99 -2.09
CA PRO A 231 3.76 -6.52 -3.46
C PRO A 231 2.30 -6.34 -3.89
N THR A 232 1.96 -5.16 -4.40
CA THR A 232 0.59 -4.78 -4.73
C THR A 232 0.52 -4.11 -6.10
N TRP A 233 -0.40 -4.57 -6.94
CA TRP A 233 -0.75 -3.88 -8.17
C TRP A 233 -1.73 -2.75 -7.89
N LYS A 234 -1.33 -1.52 -8.19
CA LYS A 234 -2.26 -0.39 -8.36
C LYS A 234 -2.79 -0.40 -9.79
N VAL A 235 -4.10 -0.42 -9.95
CA VAL A 235 -4.80 -0.34 -11.23
C VAL A 235 -5.61 0.95 -11.26
N SER A 236 -5.21 1.90 -12.11
CA SER A 236 -5.93 3.14 -12.34
C SER A 236 -6.87 2.97 -13.53
N VAL A 237 -8.15 3.27 -13.33
CA VAL A 237 -9.23 3.05 -14.30
C VAL A 237 -9.98 4.34 -14.51
N LYS A 238 -10.18 4.70 -15.77
CA LYS A 238 -11.04 5.80 -16.16
C LYS A 238 -12.34 5.24 -16.73
N ASP A 239 -13.48 5.58 -16.14
CA ASP A 239 -14.77 5.15 -16.65
C ASP A 239 -15.26 6.00 -17.83
N ALA A 240 -16.43 5.65 -18.37
CA ALA A 240 -17.02 6.32 -19.53
C ALA A 240 -17.40 7.79 -19.25
N ASP A 241 -17.68 8.12 -18.00
CA ASP A 241 -18.02 9.49 -17.57
C ASP A 241 -16.76 10.32 -17.29
N GLY A 242 -15.59 9.68 -17.31
CA GLY A 242 -14.29 10.28 -17.10
C GLY A 242 -13.84 10.29 -15.64
N THR A 243 -14.58 9.62 -14.75
CA THR A 243 -14.21 9.42 -13.34
C THR A 243 -13.01 8.49 -13.27
N GLU A 244 -12.01 8.86 -12.48
CA GLU A 244 -10.84 8.02 -12.20
C GLU A 244 -11.04 7.27 -10.89
N GLU A 245 -10.91 5.95 -10.93
CA GLU A 245 -10.96 5.04 -9.80
C GLU A 245 -9.62 4.28 -9.71
N GLU A 246 -9.15 4.03 -8.48
CA GLU A 246 -7.92 3.26 -8.24
C GLU A 246 -8.24 2.01 -7.43
N PHE A 247 -7.74 0.86 -7.89
CA PHE A 247 -7.87 -0.41 -7.20
C PHE A 247 -6.51 -0.95 -6.81
N PHE A 248 -6.44 -1.56 -5.64
CA PHE A 248 -5.22 -2.15 -5.09
C PHE A 248 -5.43 -3.65 -4.94
N VAL A 249 -4.58 -4.45 -5.57
CA VAL A 249 -4.70 -5.91 -5.59
C VAL A 249 -3.38 -6.52 -5.15
N ASN A 250 -3.42 -7.35 -4.10
CA ASN A 250 -2.30 -8.16 -3.67
C ASN A 250 -1.75 -8.93 -4.88
N ALA A 251 -0.49 -8.71 -5.22
CA ALA A 251 0.10 -9.23 -6.44
C ALA A 251 0.40 -10.74 -6.35
N VAL A 252 0.43 -11.32 -5.16
CA VAL A 252 0.67 -12.76 -4.93
C VAL A 252 -0.66 -13.52 -4.87
N GLU A 253 -1.61 -13.02 -4.09
CA GLU A 253 -2.86 -13.74 -3.78
C GLU A 253 -4.07 -13.30 -4.63
N GLY A 254 -4.02 -12.13 -5.29
CA GLY A 254 -5.15 -11.60 -6.06
C GLY A 254 -6.30 -11.05 -5.20
N LYS A 255 -6.07 -10.88 -3.89
CA LYS A 255 -7.03 -10.25 -2.98
C LYS A 255 -7.06 -8.73 -3.23
N ILE A 256 -8.26 -8.15 -3.30
CA ILE A 256 -8.39 -6.68 -3.34
C ILE A 256 -8.16 -6.15 -1.92
N ILE A 257 -7.32 -5.14 -1.82
CA ILE A 257 -6.94 -4.49 -0.57
C ILE A 257 -7.67 -3.16 -0.51
N ASP A 258 -8.39 -2.92 0.59
CA ASP A 258 -8.83 -1.57 0.93
C ASP A 258 -7.68 -0.88 1.65
N VAL A 259 -6.88 -0.12 0.90
CA VAL A 259 -5.67 0.52 1.43
C VAL A 259 -5.98 1.82 2.17
N GLN A 260 -7.17 2.41 2.00
CA GLN A 260 -7.46 3.72 2.60
C GLN A 260 -7.73 3.64 4.09
N SER A 261 -8.18 2.48 4.60
CA SER A 261 -8.35 2.23 6.03
C SER A 261 -7.04 2.28 6.81
N ASP A 262 -5.90 2.04 6.15
CA ASP A 262 -4.58 2.10 6.79
C ASP A 262 -4.21 3.53 7.22
N LEU A 263 -4.89 4.56 6.69
CA LEU A 263 -4.72 5.94 7.13
C LEU A 263 -5.40 6.27 8.48
N THR A 264 -6.22 5.37 9.00
CA THR A 264 -7.08 5.61 10.17
C THR A 264 -6.86 4.62 11.31
N VAL A 265 -5.79 3.83 11.27
CA VAL A 265 -5.51 2.85 12.34
C VAL A 265 -5.16 3.61 13.62
N ASP A 266 -5.99 3.45 14.64
CA ASP A 266 -5.73 3.93 16.00
C ASP A 266 -4.62 3.07 16.62
N GLU A 267 -3.55 3.70 17.14
CA GLU A 267 -2.37 3.01 17.72
C GLU A 267 -2.77 1.97 18.79
N ASP A 268 -3.88 2.20 19.50
CA ASP A 268 -4.42 1.32 20.55
C ASP A 268 -4.85 -0.07 20.03
N GLU A 269 -5.32 -0.21 18.78
CA GLU A 269 -5.73 -1.51 18.23
C GLU A 269 -4.53 -2.42 17.90
N THR A 270 -3.39 -1.83 17.54
CA THR A 270 -2.14 -2.54 17.25
C THR A 270 -1.52 -3.18 18.49
N ASP A 271 -1.54 -2.47 19.62
CA ASP A 271 -1.01 -2.96 20.90
C ASP A 271 -1.83 -4.14 21.45
N GLU A 272 -3.16 -4.13 21.27
CA GLU A 272 -4.02 -5.26 21.66
C GLU A 272 -3.77 -6.51 20.83
N LEU A 273 -3.53 -6.37 19.51
CA LEU A 273 -3.23 -7.51 18.62
C LEU A 273 -1.88 -8.16 18.92
N GLU A 274 -0.88 -7.37 19.34
CA GLU A 274 0.43 -7.87 19.75
C GLU A 274 0.32 -8.65 21.08
N LEU A 275 -0.43 -8.12 22.05
CA LEU A 275 -0.68 -8.78 23.32
C LEU A 275 -1.41 -10.13 23.14
N LEU A 276 -2.35 -10.20 22.19
CA LEU A 276 -3.06 -11.43 21.88
C LEU A 276 -2.18 -12.48 21.18
N ARG A 277 -1.20 -12.05 20.38
CA ARG A 277 -0.24 -12.98 19.74
C ARG A 277 0.76 -13.55 20.74
N GLU A 278 1.31 -12.72 21.63
CA GLU A 278 2.24 -13.20 22.67
C GLU A 278 1.56 -14.24 23.58
N LEU A 279 0.26 -14.07 23.85
CA LEU A 279 -0.54 -15.03 24.63
C LEU A 279 -0.85 -16.34 23.88
N GLU A 280 -0.80 -16.37 22.55
CA GLU A 280 -0.95 -17.59 21.75
C GLU A 280 0.37 -18.36 21.57
N GLU A 281 1.51 -17.69 21.79
CA GLU A 281 2.85 -18.29 21.70
C GLU A 281 3.38 -18.88 23.04
N GLU A 282 2.69 -18.66 24.16
CA GLU A 282 2.93 -19.32 25.48
C GLU A 282 2.09 -20.60 25.70
#